data_AF-A0A2E8EHN4-F1
#
_entry.id   AF-A0A2E8EHN4-F1
#
_cell.length_a   1.000
_cell.length_b   1.000
_cell.length_c   1.000
_cell.angle_alpha   90.00
_cell.angle_beta   90.00
_cell.angle_gamma   90.00
#
_symmetry.space_group_name_H-M   'P 1'
#
loop_
_entity.id
_entity.type
_entity.pdbx_description
1 polymer ?
#
loop_
_entity_poly.entity_id
_entity_poly.type
_entity_poly.pdbx_seq_one_letter_code
_entity_poly.pdbx_strand_id
1 'polypeptide(L)' 'MPGATVVGLTYKDGVLLCGEKRIAYGTYIVSRSGKKVFKITNSVGAA' A
#
# COMPACT_ATOMS: atom_id res chain seq x y z
N MET A 1 -12.32 5.55 8.36
CA MET A 1 -11.09 4.77 8.09
C MET A 1 -10.32 5.51 6.99
N PRO A 2 -9.05 5.91 7.19
CA PRO A 2 -8.28 6.56 6.13
C PRO A 2 -8.22 5.63 4.92
N GLY A 3 -8.62 6.12 3.76
CA GLY A 3 -8.66 5.34 2.52
C GLY A 3 -7.27 4.85 2.12
N ALA A 4 -7.22 3.62 1.60
CA ALA A 4 -6.00 3.01 1.11
C ALA A 4 -6.12 2.77 -0.39
N THR A 5 -5.61 3.70 -1.20
CA THR A 5 -5.45 3.48 -2.64
C THR A 5 -4.13 2.77 -2.87
N VAL A 6 -4.21 1.61 -3.51
CA VAL A 6 -3.07 0.76 -3.87
C VAL A 6 -3.22 0.35 -5.33
N VAL A 7 -2.09 0.23 -6.02
CA VAL A 7 -1.99 -0.32 -7.36
C VAL A 7 -1.30 -1.67 -7.29
N GLY A 8 -1.93 -2.68 -7.90
CA GLY A 8 -1.33 -3.98 -8.19
C GLY A 8 -0.95 -4.08 -9.66
N LEU A 9 0.26 -4.57 -9.97
CA LEU A 9 0.71 -4.80 -11.34
C LEU A 9 1.29 -6.21 -11.46
N THR A 10 0.83 -6.95 -12.48
CA THR A 10 1.38 -8.26 -12.83
C THR A 10 2.41 -8.12 -13.96
N TYR A 11 3.45 -8.93 -13.91
CA TYR A 11 4.46 -9.03 -14.96
C TYR A 11 4.92 -10.48 -15.10
N LYS A 12 5.75 -10.78 -16.10
CA LYS A 12 6.13 -12.17 -16.45
C LYS A 12 6.62 -12.99 -15.24
N ASP A 13 7.37 -12.37 -14.33
CA ASP A 13 8.04 -13.06 -13.23
C ASP A 13 7.46 -12.74 -11.85
N GLY A 14 6.27 -12.10 -11.77
CA GLY A 14 5.63 -11.87 -10.48
C GLY A 14 4.60 -10.74 -10.44
N VAL A 15 4.42 -10.18 -9.25
CA VAL A 15 3.48 -9.10 -8.97
C VAL A 15 4.11 -8.01 -8.11
N LEU A 16 3.69 -6.77 -8.32
CA LEU A 16 4.07 -5.60 -7.55
C LEU A 16 2.83 -5.03 -6.86
N LEU A 17 2.95 -4.70 -5.57
CA LEU A 17 1.94 -3.96 -4.80
C LEU A 17 2.54 -2.63 -4.37
N CYS A 18 1.93 -1.52 -4.77
CA CYS A 18 2.41 -0.18 -4.51
C CYS A 18 1.26 0.69 -3.95
N GLY A 19 1.46 1.30 -2.78
CA GLY A 19 0.47 2.18 -2.15
C GLY A 19 1.05 3.53 -1.79
N GLU A 20 0.21 4.57 -1.77
CA GLU A 20 0.62 5.87 -1.24
C GLU A 20 0.95 5.76 0.25
N LYS A 21 1.99 6.46 0.71
CA LYS A 21 2.39 6.45 2.13
C LYS A 21 1.65 7.50 2.98
N ARG A 22 0.84 8.33 2.34
CA ARG A 22 0.11 9.41 3.02
C ARG A 22 -1.08 8.84 3.79
N ILE A 23 -1.18 9.17 5.07
CA ILE A 23 -2.34 8.94 5.93
C ILE A 23 -2.94 10.31 6.24
N ALA A 24 -4.20 10.49 5.87
CA ALA A 24 -4.92 11.75 6.04
C ALA A 24 -6.28 11.51 6.71
N TYR A 25 -6.70 12.49 7.52
CA TYR A 25 -8.06 12.64 8.01
C TYR A 25 -8.64 13.93 7.42
N GLY A 26 -9.47 13.80 6.39
CA GLY A 26 -9.91 14.95 5.59
C GLY A 26 -8.71 15.64 4.94
N THR A 27 -8.57 16.94 5.18
CA THR A 27 -7.46 17.76 4.65
C THR A 27 -6.19 17.70 5.50
N TYR A 28 -6.24 17.11 6.69
CA TYR A 28 -5.10 17.04 7.59
C TYR A 28 -4.24 15.80 7.35
N ILE A 29 -2.94 15.99 7.12
CA ILE A 29 -1.97 14.90 6.94
C ILE A 29 -1.44 14.50 8.32
N VAL A 30 -1.77 13.28 8.73
CA VAL A 30 -1.31 12.70 10.00
C VAL A 30 0.07 12.09 9.86
N SER A 31 0.34 11.46 8.71
CA SER A 31 1.63 10.82 8.44
C SER A 31 1.91 10.75 6.95
N ARG A 32 3.21 10.80 6.60
CA ARG A 32 3.73 10.56 5.24
C ARG A 32 4.51 9.25 5.11
N SER A 33 4.56 8.45 6.19
CA SER A 33 5.31 7.21 6.28
C SER A 33 4.42 5.99 6.52
N GLY A 34 3.11 6.12 6.30
CA GLY A 34 2.15 5.04 6.46
C GLY A 34 2.51 3.82 5.62
N LYS A 35 2.68 2.67 6.26
CA LYS A 35 2.86 1.40 5.57
C LYS A 35 1.49 0.82 5.25
N LYS A 36 1.17 0.69 3.96
CA LYS A 36 -0.06 0.07 3.46
C LYS A 36 0.17 -1.30 2.79
N VAL A 37 1.40 -1.57 2.35
CA VAL A 37 1.80 -2.85 1.74
C VAL A 37 2.52 -3.72 2.76
N PHE A 38 2.08 -4.96 2.92
CA PHE A 38 2.58 -5.93 3.88
C PHE A 38 2.97 -7.24 3.19
N LYS A 39 4.20 -7.71 3.45
CA LYS A 39 4.62 -9.06 3.12
C LYS A 39 4.08 -10.00 4.20
N ILE A 40 3.22 -10.95 3.84
CA ILE A 40 2.64 -11.93 4.77
C ILE A 40 3.52 -13.17 4.83
N THR A 41 3.92 -13.69 3.67
CA THR A 41 4.82 -14.85 3.54
C THR A 41 5.90 -14.58 2.49
N ASN A 42 6.73 -15.58 2.17
CA ASN A 42 7.72 -15.46 1.10
C ASN A 42 7.11 -15.31 -0.30
N SER A 43 5.85 -15.68 -0.49
CA SER A 43 5.15 -15.63 -1.79
C SER A 43 3.81 -14.88 -1.76
N VAL A 44 3.36 -14.40 -0.59
CA VAL A 44 2.07 -13.70 -0.44
C VAL A 44 2.27 -12.32 0.17
N GLY A 45 1.69 -11.31 -0.47
CA GLY A 45 1.58 -9.94 0.03
C GLY A 45 0.13 -9.47 0.06
N ALA A 46 -0.15 -8.50 0.93
CA ALA A 46 -1.44 -7.82 1.01
C ALA A 46 -1.21 -6.32 1.05
N ALA A 47 -2.15 -5.55 0.49
CA ALA A 47 -2.05 -4.11 0.41
C ALA A 47 -3.44 -3.47 0.33
#